data_AF-A0A926UMQ5-F1
#
_entry.id   AF-A0A926UMQ5-F1
#
_cell.length_a   1.000
_cell.length_b   1.000
_cell.length_c   1.000
_cell.angle_alpha   90.00
_cell.angle_beta   90.00
_cell.angle_gamma   90.00
#
_symmetry.space_group_name_H-M   'P 1'
#
loop_
_entity.id
_entity.type
_entity.pdbx_description
1 polymer ?
#
loop_
_entity_poly.entity_id
_entity_poly.type
_entity_poly.pdbx_seq_one_letter_code
_entity_poly.pdbx_strand_id
1 'polypeptide(L)'
;MSNTSNKLGKLVKSSLIILSISLITNNPAIGETKQKLPMFADVTIKHSFTPDPLIMTGMSGGSVPAVEISGQKETQPIGTCKGFVDKDPDHTLTLQSRFDYLKLQVESPADTTMIIKGPGGTWCNDDFDRQNPGIVGEWLEGTYKIWVGSYDKDQYFPYRLKITEVK
;
A
#
# COMPACT_ATOMS: atom_id res chain seq x y z
N MET A 1 -30.66 69.22 -47.32
CA MET A 1 -32.01 69.68 -46.89
C MET A 1 -32.28 69.16 -45.48
N SER A 2 -32.70 70.05 -44.58
CA SER A 2 -33.24 69.88 -43.20
C SER A 2 -32.45 69.00 -42.22
N ASN A 3 -31.76 69.49 -41.18
CA ASN A 3 -32.06 70.44 -40.09
C ASN A 3 -33.03 69.92 -39.01
N THR A 4 -32.76 70.31 -37.76
CA THR A 4 -33.42 70.09 -36.43
C THR A 4 -32.89 68.91 -35.60
N SER A 5 -32.61 69.00 -34.28
CA SER A 5 -33.00 69.96 -33.23
C SER A 5 -32.00 69.98 -32.06
N ASN A 6 -31.95 71.12 -31.36
CA ASN A 6 -31.16 71.47 -30.17
C ASN A 6 -31.67 70.88 -28.83
N LYS A 7 -30.82 71.07 -27.79
CA LYS A 7 -31.05 71.12 -26.31
C LYS A 7 -30.86 69.81 -25.54
N LEU A 8 -30.41 69.77 -24.28
CA LEU A 8 -29.75 70.66 -23.31
C LEU A 8 -29.60 69.78 -22.04
N GLY A 9 -28.47 69.77 -21.33
CA GLY A 9 -28.45 69.19 -19.99
C GLY A 9 -27.08 68.81 -19.44
N LYS A 10 -26.54 69.65 -18.55
CA LYS A 10 -25.39 69.35 -17.68
C LYS A 10 -25.71 68.14 -16.79
N LEU A 11 -24.72 67.29 -16.50
CA LEU A 11 -24.49 66.79 -15.14
C LEU A 11 -23.11 66.11 -15.02
N VAL A 12 -22.34 66.61 -14.06
CA VAL A 12 -20.98 66.22 -13.66
C VAL A 12 -20.95 64.76 -13.21
N LYS A 13 -19.98 63.96 -13.67
CA LYS A 13 -19.52 62.77 -12.93
C LYS A 13 -17.99 62.64 -12.99
N SER A 14 -17.41 62.72 -11.80
CA SER A 14 -16.00 62.54 -11.45
C SER A 14 -15.48 61.18 -11.94
N SER A 15 -14.36 61.17 -12.65
CA SER A 15 -13.64 59.94 -12.99
C SER A 15 -12.54 59.69 -11.96
N LEU A 16 -12.79 58.77 -11.03
CA LEU A 16 -11.74 58.14 -10.23
C LEU A 16 -10.99 57.14 -11.11
N ILE A 17 -9.68 57.33 -11.25
CA ILE A 17 -8.77 56.34 -11.84
C ILE A 17 -8.49 55.30 -10.76
N ILE A 18 -9.06 54.10 -10.91
CA ILE A 18 -8.81 52.97 -10.02
C ILE A 18 -7.53 52.27 -10.49
N LEU A 19 -6.44 52.46 -9.74
CA LEU A 19 -5.18 51.75 -9.93
C LEU A 19 -5.32 50.36 -9.31
N SER A 20 -5.59 49.33 -10.12
CA SER A 20 -5.68 47.94 -9.65
C SER A 20 -4.29 47.37 -9.38
N ILE A 21 -3.90 47.30 -8.10
CA ILE A 21 -2.69 46.61 -7.65
C ILE A 21 -3.02 45.12 -7.51
N SER A 22 -2.52 44.29 -8.42
CA SER A 22 -2.63 42.84 -8.32
C SER A 22 -1.60 42.30 -7.33
N LEU A 23 -2.06 41.84 -6.15
CA LEU A 23 -1.24 41.10 -5.20
C LEU A 23 -0.98 39.69 -5.77
N ILE A 24 0.25 39.43 -6.19
CA ILE A 24 0.69 38.09 -6.60
C ILE A 24 0.99 37.30 -5.33
N THR A 25 0.09 36.41 -4.93
CA THR A 25 0.33 35.47 -3.83
C THR A 25 1.12 34.28 -4.37
N ASN A 26 2.41 34.20 -4.05
CA ASN A 26 3.23 33.02 -4.32
C ASN A 26 2.85 31.91 -3.33
N ASN A 27 1.96 30.99 -3.72
CA ASN A 27 1.79 29.74 -2.97
C ASN A 27 2.91 28.77 -3.37
N PRO A 28 3.75 28.31 -2.44
CA PRO A 28 4.61 27.16 -2.72
C PRO A 28 3.71 25.94 -2.86
N ALA A 29 3.64 25.37 -4.06
CA ALA A 29 3.05 24.06 -4.24
C ALA A 29 3.92 23.05 -3.49
N ILE A 30 3.39 22.49 -2.40
CA ILE A 30 3.99 21.32 -1.74
C ILE A 30 3.81 20.17 -2.72
N GLY A 31 4.90 19.75 -3.37
CA GLY A 31 4.90 18.58 -4.21
C GLY A 31 4.74 17.33 -3.34
N GLU A 32 3.60 16.65 -3.43
CA GLU A 32 3.46 15.31 -2.89
C GLU A 32 4.35 14.37 -3.70
N THR A 33 5.51 13.99 -3.16
CA THR A 33 6.28 12.86 -3.68
C THR A 33 5.44 11.59 -3.55
N LYS A 34 4.79 11.17 -4.63
CA LYS A 34 4.21 9.83 -4.76
C LYS A 34 5.35 8.81 -4.66
N GLN A 35 5.67 8.35 -3.46
CA GLN A 35 6.66 7.30 -3.25
C GLN A 35 6.15 6.05 -3.96
N LYS A 36 6.85 5.63 -5.03
CA LYS A 36 6.53 4.40 -5.75
C LYS A 36 6.71 3.23 -4.79
N LEU A 37 5.61 2.56 -4.48
CA LEU A 37 5.64 1.38 -3.61
C LEU A 37 6.45 0.27 -4.29
N PRO A 38 7.32 -0.43 -3.56
CA PRO A 38 8.00 -1.60 -4.09
C PRO A 38 6.97 -2.64 -4.54
N MET A 39 7.15 -3.16 -5.76
CA MET A 39 6.34 -4.23 -6.34
C MET A 39 7.24 -5.46 -6.50
N PHE A 40 6.84 -6.61 -5.95
CA PHE A 40 7.64 -7.85 -5.93
C PHE A 40 9.11 -7.64 -5.53
N ALA A 41 9.34 -6.94 -4.41
CA ALA A 41 10.69 -6.51 -4.04
C ALA A 41 11.30 -7.35 -2.93
N ASP A 42 12.62 -7.37 -2.93
CA ASP A 42 13.40 -7.69 -1.74
C ASP A 42 13.49 -6.43 -0.87
N VAL A 43 13.28 -6.58 0.44
CA VAL A 43 13.40 -5.48 1.38
C VAL A 43 14.18 -5.91 2.62
N THR A 44 15.04 -5.02 3.08
CA THR A 44 15.80 -5.19 4.32
C THR A 44 15.32 -4.18 5.34
N ILE A 45 14.91 -4.65 6.52
CA ILE A 45 14.45 -3.78 7.61
C ILE A 45 15.21 -4.07 8.91
N LYS A 46 15.31 -3.04 9.74
CA LYS A 46 15.78 -3.09 11.13
C LYS A 46 14.82 -2.28 11.99
N HIS A 47 14.97 -2.34 13.30
CA HIS A 47 14.14 -1.56 14.22
C HIS A 47 14.08 -0.06 13.90
N SER A 48 12.94 0.52 14.24
CA SER A 48 12.58 1.91 13.95
C SER A 48 12.61 2.19 12.44
N PHE A 49 12.14 1.25 11.62
CA PHE A 49 12.07 1.46 10.19
C PHE A 49 11.02 2.52 9.86
N THR A 50 11.26 3.28 8.79
CA THR A 50 10.36 4.33 8.34
C THR A 50 10.25 4.26 6.82
N PRO A 51 9.04 4.32 6.24
CA PRO A 51 7.74 4.46 6.92
C PRO A 51 7.30 3.18 7.66
N ASP A 52 6.49 3.34 8.71
CA ASP A 52 5.73 2.28 9.39
C ASP A 52 4.22 2.63 9.34
N PRO A 53 3.34 1.80 8.74
CA PRO A 53 3.66 0.53 8.09
C PRO A 53 4.49 0.71 6.82
N LEU A 54 5.46 -0.18 6.63
CA LEU A 54 6.09 -0.39 5.35
C LEU A 54 5.05 -1.07 4.45
N ILE A 55 4.85 -0.50 3.26
CA ILE A 55 3.88 -1.01 2.29
C ILE A 55 4.63 -1.57 1.08
N MET A 56 4.35 -2.82 0.77
CA MET A 56 4.74 -3.47 -0.48
C MET A 56 3.48 -3.82 -1.28
N THR A 57 3.62 -4.02 -2.57
CA THR A 57 2.50 -4.33 -3.48
C THR A 57 2.83 -5.51 -4.37
N GLY A 58 1.81 -6.19 -4.86
CA GLY A 58 1.95 -7.30 -5.80
C GLY A 58 0.61 -7.74 -6.36
N MET A 59 0.63 -8.88 -7.06
CA MET A 59 -0.55 -9.59 -7.55
C MET A 59 -0.58 -10.94 -6.88
N SER A 60 -1.67 -11.26 -6.20
CA SER A 60 -1.85 -12.56 -5.57
C SER A 60 -2.14 -13.62 -6.62
N GLY A 61 -2.04 -14.88 -6.24
CA GLY A 61 -2.57 -16.00 -7.02
C GLY A 61 -1.49 -16.98 -7.43
N GLY A 62 -1.80 -17.77 -8.44
CA GLY A 62 -0.96 -18.84 -8.95
C GLY A 62 -1.69 -20.17 -9.02
N SER A 63 -0.95 -21.19 -9.43
CA SER A 63 -1.49 -22.52 -9.75
C SER A 63 -1.05 -23.61 -8.77
N VAL A 64 -0.08 -23.31 -7.89
CA VAL A 64 0.53 -24.27 -6.97
C VAL A 64 -0.26 -24.27 -5.67
N PRO A 65 -0.78 -25.42 -5.20
CA PRO A 65 -1.45 -25.48 -3.90
C PRO A 65 -0.54 -24.99 -2.78
N ALA A 66 -1.06 -24.12 -1.91
CA ALA A 66 -0.30 -23.54 -0.80
C ALA A 66 0.33 -24.61 0.10
N VAL A 67 -0.33 -25.76 0.28
CA VAL A 67 0.20 -26.91 1.04
C VAL A 67 1.46 -27.54 0.44
N GLU A 68 1.64 -27.46 -0.89
CA GLU A 68 2.86 -27.97 -1.55
C GLU A 68 4.04 -27.06 -1.28
N ILE A 69 3.81 -25.74 -1.25
CA ILE A 69 4.82 -24.78 -0.84
C ILE A 69 5.07 -24.92 0.66
N SER A 70 4.07 -24.85 1.52
CA SER A 70 4.27 -24.83 2.98
C SER A 70 4.80 -26.15 3.55
N GLY A 71 4.47 -27.29 2.92
CA GLY A 71 4.76 -28.63 3.45
C GLY A 71 3.83 -29.06 4.60
N GLN A 72 2.80 -28.27 4.93
CA GLN A 72 1.86 -28.56 6.01
C GLN A 72 0.47 -27.99 5.70
N LYS A 73 -0.59 -28.59 6.26
CA LYS A 73 -1.98 -28.13 6.02
C LYS A 73 -2.34 -26.89 6.83
N GLU A 74 -1.69 -26.69 7.95
CA GLU A 74 -1.95 -25.61 8.88
C GLU A 74 -0.71 -25.34 9.74
N THR A 75 -0.65 -24.15 10.31
CA THR A 75 0.33 -23.77 11.32
C THR A 75 -0.43 -23.36 12.56
N GLN A 76 -0.53 -24.24 13.56
CA GLN A 76 -1.29 -23.94 14.78
C GLN A 76 -0.49 -23.03 15.73
N PRO A 77 -1.11 -22.01 16.37
CA PRO A 77 -2.51 -21.59 16.27
C PRO A 77 -2.79 -20.50 15.20
N ILE A 78 -1.86 -20.29 14.26
CA ILE A 78 -1.86 -19.16 13.32
C ILE A 78 -2.94 -19.28 12.24
N GLY A 79 -3.05 -20.40 11.56
CA GLY A 79 -4.01 -20.53 10.46
C GLY A 79 -3.73 -21.68 9.50
N THR A 80 -4.55 -21.76 8.45
CA THR A 80 -4.45 -22.83 7.45
C THR A 80 -3.53 -22.44 6.30
N CYS A 81 -2.98 -23.43 5.61
CA CYS A 81 -2.20 -23.25 4.38
C CYS A 81 -3.07 -23.58 3.15
N LYS A 82 -4.28 -23.00 3.08
CA LYS A 82 -5.19 -23.17 1.95
C LYS A 82 -4.87 -22.18 0.83
N GLY A 83 -5.47 -22.41 -0.33
CA GLY A 83 -5.33 -21.57 -1.51
C GLY A 83 -4.21 -21.99 -2.45
N PHE A 84 -3.87 -21.09 -3.36
CA PHE A 84 -2.92 -21.30 -4.43
C PHE A 84 -1.99 -20.11 -4.56
N VAL A 85 -0.71 -20.40 -4.75
CA VAL A 85 0.38 -19.44 -4.85
C VAL A 85 1.17 -19.69 -6.14
N ASP A 86 2.02 -18.73 -6.51
CA ASP A 86 3.04 -18.95 -7.53
C ASP A 86 4.17 -19.86 -7.00
N LYS A 87 4.93 -20.42 -7.94
CA LYS A 87 6.05 -21.32 -7.60
C LYS A 87 7.15 -20.58 -6.83
N ASP A 88 7.47 -19.37 -7.25
CA ASP A 88 8.50 -18.53 -6.66
C ASP A 88 7.85 -17.53 -5.68
N PRO A 89 8.56 -17.10 -4.62
CA PRO A 89 8.03 -16.14 -3.66
C PRO A 89 7.85 -14.76 -4.30
N ASP A 90 6.83 -14.03 -3.86
CA ASP A 90 6.55 -12.66 -4.30
C ASP A 90 7.50 -11.64 -3.67
N HIS A 91 7.91 -11.90 -2.43
CA HIS A 91 8.77 -11.00 -1.66
C HIS A 91 9.84 -11.75 -0.89
N THR A 92 11.00 -11.11 -0.75
CA THR A 92 12.03 -11.49 0.22
C THR A 92 12.16 -10.39 1.27
N LEU A 93 12.04 -10.74 2.54
CA LEU A 93 12.20 -9.83 3.68
C LEU A 93 13.43 -10.23 4.48
N THR A 94 14.44 -9.37 4.55
CA THR A 94 15.60 -9.56 5.43
C THR A 94 15.46 -8.70 6.69
N LEU A 95 15.36 -9.35 7.84
CA LEU A 95 15.38 -8.71 9.14
C LEU A 95 16.82 -8.64 9.64
N GLN A 96 17.34 -7.43 9.92
CA GLN A 96 18.70 -7.22 10.43
C GLN A 96 18.81 -7.37 11.96
N SER A 97 17.69 -7.61 12.63
CA SER A 97 17.61 -7.89 14.06
C SER A 97 16.37 -8.72 14.35
N ARG A 98 16.32 -9.38 15.52
CA ARG A 98 15.09 -9.96 16.07
C ARG A 98 14.07 -8.85 16.32
N PHE A 99 12.79 -9.12 16.08
CA PHE A 99 11.65 -8.30 16.49
C PHE A 99 10.80 -9.06 17.51
N ASP A 100 10.51 -8.47 18.67
CA ASP A 100 9.57 -9.07 19.65
C ASP A 100 8.10 -8.85 19.25
N TYR A 101 7.88 -7.97 18.27
CA TYR A 101 6.61 -7.83 17.60
C TYR A 101 6.86 -7.37 16.16
N LEU A 102 6.32 -8.13 15.21
CA LEU A 102 6.16 -7.68 13.83
C LEU A 102 4.86 -8.29 13.31
N LYS A 103 4.08 -7.48 12.61
CA LYS A 103 2.84 -7.89 11.95
C LYS A 103 2.98 -7.72 10.46
N LEU A 104 2.78 -8.81 9.74
CA LEU A 104 2.66 -8.85 8.29
C LEU A 104 1.19 -9.13 7.96
N GLN A 105 0.55 -8.25 7.22
CA GLN A 105 -0.86 -8.36 6.88
C GLN A 105 -1.09 -7.99 5.42
N VAL A 106 -1.86 -8.80 4.71
CA VAL A 106 -2.26 -8.53 3.33
C VAL A 106 -3.60 -7.81 3.33
N GLU A 107 -3.75 -6.83 2.45
CA GLU A 107 -5.02 -6.20 2.10
C GLU A 107 -5.27 -6.41 0.60
N SER A 108 -6.36 -7.10 0.27
CA SER A 108 -6.80 -7.39 -1.10
C SER A 108 -8.31 -7.22 -1.22
N PRO A 109 -8.86 -6.86 -2.39
CA PRO A 109 -10.31 -6.84 -2.63
C PRO A 109 -10.95 -8.24 -2.65
N ALA A 110 -10.15 -9.31 -2.68
CA ALA A 110 -10.60 -10.69 -2.72
C ALA A 110 -9.93 -11.54 -1.63
N ASP A 111 -10.39 -12.77 -1.49
CA ASP A 111 -9.84 -13.77 -0.56
C ASP A 111 -8.41 -14.17 -0.97
N THR A 112 -7.47 -14.00 -0.05
CA THR A 112 -6.06 -14.26 -0.28
C THR A 112 -5.47 -15.17 0.80
N THR A 113 -4.32 -15.77 0.50
CA THR A 113 -3.58 -16.63 1.43
C THR A 113 -2.14 -16.15 1.50
N MET A 114 -1.45 -16.40 2.61
CA MET A 114 -0.05 -16.05 2.77
C MET A 114 0.73 -17.21 3.36
N ILE A 115 1.92 -17.46 2.79
CA ILE A 115 2.92 -18.38 3.32
C ILE A 115 4.20 -17.60 3.56
N ILE A 116 4.80 -17.80 4.73
CA ILE A 116 6.11 -17.22 5.06
C ILE A 116 7.04 -18.35 5.48
N LYS A 117 8.21 -18.42 4.84
CA LYS A 117 9.29 -19.34 5.21
C LYS A 117 10.54 -18.59 5.61
N GLY A 118 11.15 -18.95 6.72
CA GLY A 118 12.42 -18.36 7.14
C GLY A 118 12.94 -18.93 8.46
N PRO A 119 13.84 -18.21 9.14
CA PRO A 119 14.33 -18.59 10.46
C PRO A 119 13.17 -18.83 11.43
N GLY A 120 13.13 -20.04 12.02
CA GLY A 120 12.10 -20.46 12.97
C GLY A 120 11.03 -21.38 12.38
N GLY A 121 10.86 -21.41 11.05
CA GLY A 121 9.95 -22.36 10.40
C GLY A 121 9.19 -21.83 9.20
N THR A 122 7.99 -22.37 9.02
CA THR A 122 7.03 -22.00 7.98
C THR A 122 5.70 -21.71 8.65
N TRP A 123 5.07 -20.61 8.23
CA TRP A 123 3.78 -20.18 8.74
C TRP A 123 2.84 -19.89 7.58
N CYS A 124 1.56 -20.17 7.78
CA CYS A 124 0.50 -19.82 6.85
C CYS A 124 -0.69 -19.24 7.58
N ASN A 125 -1.44 -18.42 6.86
CA ASN A 125 -2.74 -17.96 7.26
C ASN A 125 -3.54 -17.58 5.99
N ASP A 126 -4.85 -17.75 6.03
CA ASP A 126 -5.84 -17.28 5.05
C ASP A 126 -6.80 -16.24 5.68
N ASP A 127 -7.30 -16.52 6.89
CA ASP A 127 -8.33 -15.70 7.55
C ASP A 127 -7.82 -14.99 8.82
N PHE A 128 -7.03 -13.91 8.68
CA PHE A 128 -6.63 -13.06 9.82
C PHE A 128 -7.56 -11.86 10.00
N ASP A 129 -7.80 -11.11 8.93
CA ASP A 129 -8.76 -10.01 8.89
C ASP A 129 -9.79 -10.28 7.79
N ARG A 130 -10.95 -10.78 8.20
CA ARG A 130 -11.96 -11.35 7.31
C ARG A 130 -11.36 -12.50 6.50
N GLN A 131 -11.20 -12.33 5.19
CA GLN A 131 -10.69 -13.32 4.24
C GLN A 131 -9.26 -12.99 3.76
N ASN A 132 -8.58 -12.08 4.45
CA ASN A 132 -7.22 -11.70 4.11
C ASN A 132 -6.25 -12.17 5.20
N PRO A 133 -5.05 -12.60 4.79
CA PRO A 133 -4.14 -13.27 5.67
C PRO A 133 -3.27 -12.28 6.46
N GLY A 134 -2.83 -12.74 7.62
CA GLY A 134 -1.97 -11.98 8.49
C GLY A 134 -1.26 -12.85 9.51
N ILE A 135 -0.01 -12.50 9.81
CA ILE A 135 0.84 -13.22 10.74
C ILE A 135 1.50 -12.19 11.65
N VAL A 136 1.36 -12.41 12.96
CA VAL A 136 1.85 -11.52 14.01
C VAL A 136 2.58 -12.34 15.06
N GLY A 137 3.69 -11.81 15.57
CA GLY A 137 4.44 -12.46 16.63
C GLY A 137 5.87 -11.97 16.73
N GLU A 138 6.71 -12.80 17.32
CA GLU A 138 8.15 -12.61 17.39
C GLU A 138 8.81 -13.15 16.11
N TRP A 139 9.80 -12.42 15.60
CA TRP A 139 10.53 -12.77 14.39
C TRP A 139 12.03 -12.74 14.65
N LEU A 140 12.74 -13.78 14.23
CA LEU A 140 14.19 -13.86 14.38
C LEU A 140 14.89 -13.03 13.31
N GLU A 141 16.16 -12.68 13.56
CA GLU A 141 17.01 -12.11 12.51
C GLU A 141 17.16 -13.11 11.35
N GLY A 142 17.16 -12.60 10.11
CA GLY A 142 17.45 -13.37 8.91
C GLY A 142 16.47 -13.13 7.78
N THR A 143 16.50 -14.01 6.78
CA THR A 143 15.78 -13.84 5.52
C THR A 143 14.54 -14.71 5.44
N TYR A 144 13.42 -14.08 5.12
CA TYR A 144 12.10 -14.66 4.97
C TYR A 144 11.65 -14.55 3.53
N LYS A 145 11.10 -15.64 2.99
CA LYS A 145 10.42 -15.69 1.69
C LYS A 145 8.92 -15.66 1.92
N ILE A 146 8.22 -14.83 1.18
CA ILE A 146 6.79 -14.58 1.35
C ILE A 146 6.09 -14.88 0.03
N TRP A 147 5.09 -15.74 0.08
CA TRP A 147 4.15 -15.99 -1.00
C TRP A 147 2.80 -15.40 -0.61
N VAL A 148 2.17 -14.69 -1.53
CA VAL A 148 0.81 -14.17 -1.41
C VAL A 148 -0.03 -14.77 -2.53
N GLY A 149 -0.93 -15.66 -2.15
CA GLY A 149 -1.78 -16.41 -3.05
C GLY A 149 -3.22 -15.92 -3.05
N SER A 150 -4.05 -16.59 -3.85
CA SER A 150 -5.50 -16.45 -3.84
C SER A 150 -6.12 -17.74 -3.31
N TYR A 151 -7.31 -17.66 -2.71
CA TYR A 151 -8.01 -18.86 -2.25
C TYR A 151 -8.33 -19.81 -3.42
N ASP A 152 -8.77 -19.24 -4.53
CA ASP A 152 -9.07 -19.97 -5.75
C ASP A 152 -7.86 -20.03 -6.69
N LYS A 153 -7.73 -21.18 -7.37
CA LYS A 153 -6.67 -21.44 -8.33
C LYS A 153 -6.76 -20.49 -9.54
N ASP A 154 -5.62 -20.01 -10.01
CA ASP A 154 -5.48 -19.19 -11.22
C ASP A 154 -6.32 -17.89 -11.20
N GLN A 155 -6.66 -17.40 -10.00
CA GLN A 155 -7.26 -16.09 -9.79
C GLN A 155 -6.23 -15.10 -9.26
N TYR A 156 -6.24 -13.88 -9.80
CA TYR A 156 -5.21 -12.88 -9.53
C TYR A 156 -5.83 -11.56 -9.09
N PHE A 157 -5.40 -11.05 -7.94
CA PHE A 157 -5.90 -9.79 -7.38
C PHE A 157 -4.75 -8.89 -6.91
N PRO A 158 -4.83 -7.57 -7.10
CA PRO A 158 -3.83 -6.67 -6.56
C PRO A 158 -3.91 -6.67 -5.03
N TYR A 159 -2.76 -6.67 -4.37
CA TYR A 159 -2.70 -6.60 -2.91
C TYR A 159 -1.70 -5.55 -2.41
N ARG A 160 -1.86 -5.19 -1.13
CA ARG A 160 -0.87 -4.48 -0.32
C ARG A 160 -0.42 -5.37 0.82
N LEU A 161 0.89 -5.61 0.93
CA LEU A 161 1.48 -6.22 2.12
C LEU A 161 1.94 -5.12 3.06
N LYS A 162 1.36 -5.09 4.26
CA LYS A 162 1.67 -4.15 5.34
C LYS A 162 2.57 -4.83 6.35
N ILE A 163 3.71 -4.22 6.61
CA ILE A 163 4.67 -4.67 7.63
C ILE A 163 4.79 -3.58 8.67
N THR A 164 4.50 -3.88 9.94
CA THR A 164 4.53 -2.91 11.05
C THR A 164 5.13 -3.51 12.31
N GLU A 165 5.95 -2.73 13.01
CA GLU A 165 6.45 -3.08 14.35
C GLU A 165 5.60 -2.43 15.47
N VAL A 166 4.51 -1.76 15.11
CA VAL A 166 3.54 -1.16 16.05
C VAL A 166 2.38 -2.12 16.33
N LYS A 167 2.11 -2.34 17.62
CA LYS A 167 1.04 -3.22 18.13
C LYS A 167 -0.36 -2.73 17.80
#